data_AF-A0A7L2A5T0-F1
#
_entry.id   AF-A0A7L2A5T0-F1
#
_cell.length_a   1.000
_cell.length_b   1.000
_cell.length_c   1.000
_cell.angle_alpha   90.00
_cell.angle_beta   90.00
_cell.angle_gamma   90.00
#
_symmetry.space_group_name_H-M   'P 1'
#
loop_
_entity.id
_entity.type
_entity.pdbx_description
1 polymer ?
#
loop_
_entity_poly.entity_id
_entity_poly.type
_entity_poly.pdbx_seq_one_letter_code
_entity_poly.pdbx_strand_id
1 'polypeptide(L)' 'MWALGDKVASTIVAQTLEIPTLPWSGSGLVAQWSEEDQQQQQAISIPLETYAQGCVKDVEEGLEV' A
#
# COMPACT_ATOMS: atom_id res chain seq x y z
N MET A 1 -4.08 11.90 -8.27
CA MET A 1 -4.55 10.52 -8.48
C MET A 1 -3.31 9.62 -8.48
N TRP A 2 -2.95 9.03 -7.34
CA TRP A 2 -1.70 8.27 -7.18
C TRP A 2 -1.93 6.89 -6.54
N ALA A 3 -2.89 6.77 -5.60
CA ALA A 3 -3.17 5.53 -4.88
C ALA A 3 -3.55 4.30 -5.74
N LEU A 4 -4.03 4.51 -6.97
CA LEU A 4 -4.33 3.45 -7.95
C LEU A 4 -3.47 3.56 -9.23
N GLY A 5 -2.34 4.27 -9.15
CA GLY A 5 -1.46 4.50 -10.29
C GLY A 5 -0.46 3.37 -10.48
N ASP A 6 0.52 3.29 -9.57
CA ASP A 6 1.56 2.26 -9.63
C ASP A 6 1.15 0.97 -8.88
N LYS A 7 1.94 -0.08 -9.07
CA LYS A 7 1.65 -1.40 -8.50
C LYS A 7 1.78 -1.43 -6.98
N VAL A 8 2.73 -0.71 -6.40
CA VAL A 8 2.95 -0.69 -4.95
C VAL A 8 1.76 -0.02 -4.27
N ALA A 9 1.41 1.19 -4.72
CA ALA A 9 0.28 1.93 -4.18
C ALA A 9 -1.04 1.17 -4.34
N SER A 10 -1.34 0.69 -5.55
CA SER A 10 -2.59 -0.04 -5.80
C SER A 10 -2.70 -1.35 -5.02
N THR A 11 -1.58 -2.05 -4.79
CA THR A 11 -1.56 -3.29 -3.99
C THR A 11 -1.79 -3.01 -2.51
N ILE A 12 -1.25 -1.90 -1.97
CA ILE A 12 -1.54 -1.48 -0.58
C ILE A 12 -3.03 -1.12 -0.42
N VAL A 13 -3.64 -0.43 -1.39
CA VAL A 13 -5.09 -0.17 -1.38
C VAL A 13 -5.87 -1.48 -1.40
N ALA A 14 -5.49 -2.44 -2.24
CA ALA A 14 -6.14 -3.75 -2.30
C ALA A 14 -6.08 -4.49 -0.96
N GLN A 15 -4.90 -4.52 -0.32
CA GLN A 15 -4.70 -5.13 1.01
C GLN A 15 -5.54 -4.43 2.09
N THR A 16 -5.67 -3.11 2.04
CA THR A 16 -6.50 -2.32 2.97
C THR A 16 -7.97 -2.71 2.89
N LEU A 17 -8.43 -3.18 1.72
CA LEU A 17 -9.79 -3.64 1.47
C LEU A 17 -9.92 -5.17 1.58
N GLU A 18 -8.94 -5.84 2.18
CA GLU A 18 -8.89 -7.30 2.35
C GLU A 18 -8.97 -8.09 1.04
N ILE A 19 -8.60 -7.47 -0.09
CA ILE A 19 -8.48 -8.15 -1.38
C ILE A 19 -7.18 -8.95 -1.38
N PRO A 20 -7.22 -10.27 -1.66
CA PRO A 20 -6.01 -11.09 -1.69
C PRO A 20 -5.01 -10.62 -2.76
N THR A 21 -3.74 -10.49 -2.37
CA THR A 21 -2.62 -10.12 -3.23
C THR A 21 -1.58 -11.24 -3.27
N LEU A 22 -0.77 -11.29 -4.33
CA LEU A 22 0.38 -12.20 -4.36
C LEU A 22 1.42 -11.78 -3.31
N PRO A 23 2.18 -12.71 -2.71
CA PRO A 23 3.28 -12.37 -1.82
C PRO A 23 4.29 -11.43 -2.49
N TRP A 24 4.70 -10.39 -1.76
CA TRP A 24 5.64 -9.36 -2.23
C TRP A 24 6.27 -8.66 -1.03
N SER A 25 7.25 -7.78 -1.27
CA SER A 25 7.97 -7.02 -0.23
C SER A 25 7.06 -6.22 0.71
N GLY A 26 5.88 -5.79 0.26
CA GLY A 26 4.90 -5.03 1.04
C GLY A 26 3.70 -5.84 1.54
N SER A 27 3.81 -7.16 1.64
CA SER A 27 2.73 -8.00 2.18
C SER A 27 2.35 -7.59 3.61
N GLY A 28 1.06 -7.34 3.84
CA GLY A 28 0.52 -6.91 5.13
C GLY A 28 0.50 -5.38 5.36
N LEU A 29 1.02 -4.59 4.43
CA LEU A 29 0.91 -3.14 4.49
C LEU A 29 -0.53 -2.69 4.20
N VAL A 30 -1.06 -1.84 5.09
CA VAL A 30 -2.40 -1.26 4.99
C VAL A 30 -2.33 0.25 5.21
N ALA A 31 -3.19 0.99 4.52
CA ALA A 31 -3.37 2.42 4.75
C ALA A 31 -4.47 2.65 5.80
N GLN A 32 -4.34 3.72 6.58
CA GLN A 32 -5.42 4.14 7.46
C GLN A 32 -6.52 4.78 6.60
N TRP A 33 -7.71 4.18 6.62
CA TRP A 33 -8.89 4.72 5.97
C TRP A 33 -10.08 4.54 6.91
N SER A 34 -10.43 5.61 7.61
CA SER A 34 -11.45 5.57 8.66
C SER A 34 -12.86 5.48 8.09
N GLU A 35 -13.83 5.04 8.89
CA GLU A 35 -15.24 5.05 8.50
C GLU A 35 -15.73 6.48 8.19
N GLU A 36 -15.19 7.49 8.87
CA GLU A 36 -15.49 8.91 8.59
C GLU A 36 -14.98 9.32 7.20
N ASP A 37 -13.78 8.89 6.80
CA ASP A 37 -13.25 9.14 5.46
C ASP A 37 -14.13 8.48 4.38
N GLN A 38 -14.65 7.28 4.65
CA GLN A 38 -15.57 6.57 3.76
C GLN A 38 -16.90 7.31 3.63
N GLN A 39 -17.46 7.78 4.75
CA GLN A 39 -18.72 8.53 4.77
C GLN A 39 -18.60 9.88 4.05
N GLN A 40 -17.45 10.54 4.15
CA GLN A 40 -17.16 11.77 3.43
C GLN A 40 -16.73 11.55 1.97
N GLN A 41 -16.72 10.30 1.49
CA GLN A 41 -16.24 9.91 0.16
C GLN A 41 -14.83 10.43 -0.13
N GLN A 42 -14.00 10.54 0.91
CA GLN A 42 -12.65 11.02 0.79
C GLN A 42 -11.78 9.95 0.14
N ALA A 43 -11.01 10.36 -0.87
CA ALA A 43 -10.10 9.47 -1.55
C ALA A 43 -9.05 8.93 -0.58
N ILE A 44 -8.83 7.61 -0.61
CA ILE A 44 -7.77 6.97 0.17
C ILE A 44 -6.40 7.50 -0.25
N SER A 45 -5.56 7.79 0.74
CA SER A 45 -4.19 8.24 0.56
C SER A 45 -3.25 7.29 1.30
N ILE A 46 -2.09 7.01 0.70
CA ILE A 46 -1.09 6.15 1.28
C ILE A 46 0.02 7.03 1.84
N PRO A 47 0.31 6.96 3.15
CA PRO A 47 1.46 7.66 3.73
C PRO A 47 2.77 7.26 3.03
N LEU A 48 3.67 8.22 2.81
CA LEU A 48 4.94 7.95 2.13
C LEU A 48 5.79 6.92 2.88
N GLU A 49 5.71 6.90 4.21
CA GLU A 49 6.37 5.90 5.06
C GLU A 49 5.86 4.48 4.80
N THR A 50 4.54 4.29 4.69
CA THR A 50 3.92 3.00 4.35
C THR A 50 4.30 2.58 2.94
N TYR A 51 4.27 3.51 1.99
CA TYR A 51 4.69 3.21 0.62
C TYR A 51 6.17 2.78 0.56
N ALA A 52 7.05 3.50 1.25
CA ALA A 52 8.48 3.21 1.28
C ALA A 52 8.81 1.86 1.93
N GLN A 53 7.96 1.33 2.82
CA GLN A 53 8.11 -0.02 3.38
C GLN A 53 7.85 -1.12 2.35
N GLY A 54 7.05 -0.86 1.31
CA GLY A 54 6.84 -1.82 0.22
C GLY A 54 7.95 -1.77 -0.84
N CYS A 55 8.82 -0.76 -0.79
CA CYS A 55 9.92 -0.56 -1.73
C CYS A 55 11.23 -1.12 -1.20
N VAL A 56 11.98 -1.77 -2.09
CA VAL A 56 13.35 -2.20 -1.85
C VAL A 56 14.29 -1.02 -2.15
N LYS A 57 15.21 -0.71 -1.24
CA LYS A 57 16.09 0.48 -1.30
C LYS A 57 17.43 0.19 -1.95
N ASP A 58 17.94 -1.02 -1.80
CA ASP A 58 19.22 -1.46 -2.33
C ASP A 58 19.19 -2.93 -2.77
N VAL A 59 20.30 -3.40 -3.33
CA VAL A 59 20.39 -4.75 -3.93
C VAL A 59 20.33 -5.81 -2.84
N GLU A 60 20.92 -5.52 -1.68
CA GLU A 60 20.97 -6.40 -0.53
C GLU A 60 19.57 -6.68 0.02
N GLU A 61 18.77 -5.65 0.28
CA GLU A 61 17.37 -5.78 0.70
C GLU A 61 16.55 -6.57 -0.34
N GLY A 62 16.84 -6.40 -1.63
CA GLY A 62 16.18 -7.14 -2.72
C GLY A 62 16.50 -8.63 -2.78
N LEU A 63 17.53 -9.09 -2.08
CA LEU A 63 17.91 -10.50 -1.98
C LEU A 63 17.37 -11.18 -0.71
N GLU A 64 16.92 -10.42 0.28
CA GLU A 64 16.35 -10.92 1.54
C GLU A 64 14.85 -11.27 1.43
N VAL A 65 14.22 -10.93 0.28
CA VAL A 65 12.78 -11.04 0.03
C VAL A 65 12.33 -12.40 -0.50
#